data_AF-A0A0J1GPR1-F1
#
_entry.id   AF-A0A0J1GPR1-F1
#
_cell.length_a   1.000
_cell.length_b   1.000
_cell.length_c   1.000
_cell.angle_alpha   90.00
_cell.angle_beta   90.00
_cell.angle_gamma   90.00
#
_symmetry.space_group_name_H-M   'P 1'
#
loop_
_entity.id
_entity.type
_entity.pdbx_description
1 polymer ?
#
loop_
_entity_poly.entity_id
_entity_poly.type
_entity_poly.pdbx_seq_one_letter_code
_entity_poly.pdbx_strand_id
1 'polypeptide(L)'
;MGALMLLSLSATAVVASEKPCIAVFNYHDFGPQVMSSDLLGMEWFQWEQHGDPRPKDYPVKVVVYAGYSLAEIEGRYPVIPEKEQDHRYVHLADAKTFVDTSLDTLHRMDPTAEQFTELMADLHQLKQTLNTCY
;
A
#
# COMPACT_ATOMS: atom_id res chain seq x y z
N MET A 1 21.57 -41.65 -41.01
CA MET A 1 20.34 -40.83 -40.90
C MET A 1 20.28 -40.35 -39.47
N GLY A 2 20.44 -39.03 -39.26
CA GLY A 2 20.83 -38.43 -37.99
C GLY A 2 19.66 -38.19 -37.04
N ALA A 3 19.92 -38.41 -35.74
CA ALA A 3 19.03 -38.02 -34.65
C ALA A 3 19.37 -36.58 -34.23
N LEU A 4 18.43 -35.66 -34.45
CA LEU A 4 18.53 -34.27 -34.00
C LEU A 4 17.93 -34.19 -32.59
N MET A 5 18.80 -34.23 -31.57
CA MET A 5 18.41 -33.93 -30.19
C MET A 5 18.20 -32.42 -30.03
N LEU A 6 16.95 -32.01 -29.81
CA LEU A 6 16.58 -30.65 -29.43
C LEU A 6 16.86 -30.46 -27.93
N LEU A 7 17.92 -29.71 -27.62
CA LEU A 7 18.20 -29.22 -26.27
C LEU A 7 17.28 -28.02 -25.99
N SER A 8 16.29 -28.19 -25.11
CA SER A 8 15.47 -27.10 -24.59
C SER A 8 16.26 -26.30 -23.56
N LEU A 9 16.65 -25.07 -23.92
CA LEU A 9 17.22 -24.11 -22.98
C LEU A 9 16.09 -23.53 -22.11
N SER A 10 15.93 -24.05 -20.90
CA SER A 10 15.03 -23.45 -19.91
C SER A 10 15.70 -22.24 -19.27
N ALA A 11 15.33 -21.03 -19.68
CA ALA A 11 15.74 -19.81 -19.01
C ALA A 11 15.01 -19.69 -17.67
N THR A 12 15.65 -20.07 -16.57
CA THR A 12 15.17 -19.76 -15.23
C THR A 12 15.39 -18.26 -15.00
N ALA A 13 14.31 -17.47 -15.09
CA ALA A 13 14.32 -16.11 -14.61
C ALA A 13 14.53 -16.14 -13.09
N VAL A 14 15.70 -15.70 -12.63
CA VAL A 14 15.93 -15.40 -11.22
C VAL A 14 15.10 -14.16 -10.92
N VAL A 15 13.93 -14.35 -10.33
CA VAL A 15 13.18 -13.26 -9.72
C VAL A 15 14.06 -12.75 -8.57
N ALA A 16 14.54 -11.51 -8.69
CA ALA A 16 15.29 -10.88 -7.61
C ALA A 16 14.39 -10.85 -6.37
N SER A 17 14.78 -11.55 -5.31
CA SER A 17 14.05 -11.51 -4.04
C SER A 17 14.20 -10.11 -3.46
N GLU A 18 13.11 -9.35 -3.44
CA GLU A 18 13.05 -8.11 -2.67
C GLU A 18 13.39 -8.40 -1.21
N LYS A 19 14.14 -7.50 -0.55
CA LYS A 19 14.43 -7.62 0.87
C LYS A 19 13.11 -7.59 1.65
N PRO A 20 12.85 -8.57 2.54
CA PRO A 20 11.59 -8.58 3.26
C PRO A 20 11.41 -7.34 4.13
N CYS A 21 10.31 -6.62 3.95
CA CYS A 21 9.91 -5.48 4.79
C CYS A 21 8.42 -5.52 5.11
N ILE A 22 8.08 -5.06 6.32
CA ILE A 22 6.70 -4.82 6.75
C ILE A 22 6.68 -3.51 7.53
N ALA A 23 5.75 -2.62 7.18
CA ALA A 23 5.43 -1.42 7.94
C ALA A 23 3.91 -1.30 8.09
N VAL A 24 3.45 -0.80 9.24
CA VAL A 24 2.03 -0.66 9.55
C VAL A 24 1.72 0.81 9.79
N PHE A 25 0.71 1.30 9.07
CA PHE A 25 0.28 2.69 9.05
C PHE A 25 -1.18 2.82 9.44
N ASN A 26 -1.60 4.03 9.78
CA ASN A 26 -3.02 4.39 9.82
C ASN A 26 -3.54 4.64 8.41
N TYR A 27 -4.85 4.53 8.21
CA TYR A 27 -5.49 4.86 6.94
C TYR A 27 -5.14 6.29 6.48
N HIS A 28 -5.24 7.28 7.37
CA HIS A 28 -5.00 8.70 7.03
C HIS A 28 -3.53 9.06 6.82
N ASP A 29 -2.57 8.17 7.11
CA ASP A 29 -1.16 8.39 6.75
C ASP A 29 -0.98 8.44 5.21
N PHE A 30 -1.93 7.85 4.46
CA PHE A 30 -2.03 7.93 3.00
C PHE A 30 -2.85 9.14 2.54
N GLY A 31 -3.18 10.07 3.44
CA GLY A 31 -4.00 11.26 3.19
C GLY A 31 -5.51 11.02 3.25
N PRO A 32 -6.31 12.04 2.87
CA PRO A 32 -7.77 11.99 3.03
C PRO A 32 -8.40 10.91 2.12
N GLN A 33 -9.57 10.39 2.51
CA GLN A 33 -10.25 9.31 1.78
C GLN A 33 -10.41 9.61 0.28
N VAL A 34 -10.72 10.86 -0.09
CA VAL A 34 -10.88 11.29 -1.48
C VAL A 34 -9.62 11.08 -2.33
N MET A 35 -8.45 10.97 -1.69
CA MET A 35 -7.16 10.72 -2.34
C MET A 35 -6.77 9.24 -2.25
N SER A 36 -7.01 8.60 -1.11
CA SER A 36 -6.49 7.25 -0.81
C SER A 36 -7.43 6.10 -1.16
N SER A 37 -8.72 6.37 -1.42
CA SER A 37 -9.74 5.32 -1.59
C SER A 37 -9.55 4.41 -2.80
N ASP A 38 -8.90 4.88 -3.88
CA ASP A 38 -8.57 4.02 -5.02
C ASP A 38 -7.54 2.93 -4.65
N LEU A 39 -6.62 3.23 -3.73
CA LEU A 39 -5.61 2.27 -3.25
C LEU A 39 -6.14 1.44 -2.09
N LEU A 40 -6.81 2.09 -1.13
CA LEU A 40 -7.13 1.50 0.16
C LEU A 40 -8.58 1.04 0.27
N GLY A 41 -9.49 1.50 -0.58
CA GLY A 41 -10.94 1.41 -0.34
C GLY A 41 -11.43 2.47 0.65
N MET A 42 -12.70 2.38 1.07
CA MET A 42 -13.37 3.38 1.93
C MET A 42 -12.80 3.41 3.36
N GLU A 43 -12.86 4.52 4.09
CA GLU A 43 -12.25 4.63 5.43
C GLU A 43 -12.96 3.80 6.52
N TRP A 44 -14.19 3.36 6.28
CA TRP A 44 -14.91 2.43 7.15
C TRP A 44 -14.47 0.98 6.97
N PHE A 45 -14.86 0.09 7.90
CA PHE A 45 -14.45 -1.31 7.86
C PHE A 45 -14.79 -2.00 6.54
N GLN A 46 -13.85 -2.77 5.99
CA GLN A 46 -13.97 -3.39 4.66
C GLN A 46 -15.13 -4.41 4.51
N TRP A 47 -15.72 -4.86 5.62
CA TRP A 47 -16.89 -5.76 5.62
C TRP A 47 -18.24 -5.01 5.65
N GLU A 48 -18.23 -3.70 5.86
CA GLU A 48 -19.44 -2.87 5.90
C GLU A 48 -19.82 -2.37 4.50
N GLN A 49 -21.13 -2.28 4.24
CA GLN A 49 -21.63 -1.74 2.97
C GLN A 49 -21.59 -0.21 2.91
N HIS A 50 -21.58 0.45 4.06
CA HIS A 50 -21.52 1.88 4.21
C HIS A 50 -20.91 2.23 5.57
N GLY A 51 -20.40 3.46 5.71
CA GLY A 51 -19.97 3.99 6.99
C GLY A 51 -21.12 4.30 7.93
N ASP A 52 -20.78 4.69 9.15
CA ASP A 52 -21.73 5.14 10.16
C ASP A 52 -22.36 6.48 9.75
N PRO A 53 -23.65 6.72 10.08
CA PRO A 53 -24.33 7.97 9.79
C PRO A 53 -23.78 9.17 10.60
N ARG A 54 -22.97 8.89 11.62
CA ARG A 54 -22.24 9.89 12.40
C ARG A 54 -20.74 9.67 12.16
N PRO A 55 -19.92 10.73 12.13
CA PRO A 55 -18.48 10.60 12.04
C PRO A 55 -17.96 9.64 13.11
N LYS A 56 -17.29 8.57 12.67
CA LYS A 56 -16.62 7.58 13.50
C LYS A 56 -15.22 7.43 12.94
N ASP A 57 -14.24 7.37 13.84
CA ASP A 57 -12.89 6.98 13.46
C ASP A 57 -12.81 5.45 13.46
N TYR A 58 -12.49 4.86 12.32
CA TYR A 58 -12.34 3.42 12.17
C TYR A 58 -10.86 3.08 12.32
N PRO A 59 -10.49 2.12 13.19
CA PRO A 59 -9.10 1.75 13.44
C PRO A 59 -8.48 0.90 12.31
N VAL A 60 -8.69 1.29 11.05
CA VAL A 60 -8.14 0.64 9.87
C VAL A 60 -6.63 0.80 9.84
N LYS A 61 -5.92 -0.32 9.66
CA LYS A 61 -4.47 -0.38 9.56
C LYS A 61 -4.05 -0.78 8.16
N VAL A 62 -3.10 -0.04 7.58
CA VAL A 62 -2.53 -0.34 6.27
C VAL A 62 -1.19 -1.05 6.49
N VAL A 63 -1.12 -2.31 6.08
CA VAL A 63 0.07 -3.14 6.14
C VAL A 63 0.77 -3.09 4.79
N VAL A 64 1.86 -2.33 4.74
CA VAL A 64 2.72 -2.27 3.55
C VAL A 64 3.75 -3.37 3.65
N TYR A 65 3.89 -4.17 2.60
CA TYR A 65 4.78 -5.33 2.59
C TYR A 65 5.62 -5.45 1.31
N ALA A 66 6.81 -6.04 1.44
CA ALA A 66 7.69 -6.44 0.36
C ALA A 66 8.39 -7.75 0.73
N GLY A 67 8.72 -8.59 -0.26
CA GLY A 67 9.44 -9.86 -0.04
C GLY A 67 8.66 -10.93 0.75
N TYR A 68 7.34 -10.78 0.89
CA TYR A 68 6.42 -11.76 1.46
C TYR A 68 5.28 -12.04 0.48
N SER A 69 4.74 -13.25 0.51
CA SER A 69 3.46 -13.53 -0.14
C SER A 69 2.31 -12.90 0.62
N LEU A 70 1.20 -12.60 -0.07
CA LEU A 70 0.00 -12.08 0.56
C LEU A 70 -0.51 -13.00 1.68
N ALA A 71 -0.48 -14.33 1.47
CA ALA A 71 -0.91 -15.31 2.46
C ALA A 71 -0.08 -15.26 3.76
N GLU A 72 1.22 -14.98 3.67
CA GLU A 72 2.07 -14.79 4.86
C GLU A 72 1.69 -13.52 5.63
N ILE A 73 1.35 -12.45 4.91
CA ILE A 73 0.94 -11.18 5.51
C ILE A 73 -0.44 -11.32 6.16
N GLU A 74 -1.40 -11.92 5.49
CA GLU A 74 -2.74 -12.23 6.02
C GLU A 74 -2.66 -13.10 7.28
N GLY A 75 -1.72 -14.06 7.32
CA GLY A 75 -1.48 -14.89 8.49
C GLY A 75 -0.93 -14.11 9.70
N ARG A 76 -0.14 -13.05 9.47
CA ARG A 76 0.46 -12.21 10.53
C ARG A 76 -0.47 -11.06 10.96
N TYR A 77 -1.22 -10.50 10.01
CA TYR A 77 -2.08 -9.34 10.19
C TYR A 77 -3.50 -9.65 9.72
N PRO A 78 -4.21 -10.60 10.34
CA PRO A 78 -5.52 -11.04 9.85
C PRO A 78 -6.58 -9.94 9.96
N VAL A 79 -7.60 -10.02 9.12
CA VAL A 79 -8.84 -9.25 9.29
C VAL A 79 -9.74 -10.03 10.25
N ILE A 80 -10.19 -9.41 11.33
CA ILE A 80 -11.04 -10.04 12.35
C ILE A 80 -12.21 -9.09 12.69
N PRO A 81 -13.36 -9.24 12.01
CA PRO A 81 -14.52 -8.36 12.21
C PRO A 81 -15.02 -8.29 13.66
N GLU A 82 -15.02 -9.43 14.36
CA GLU A 82 -15.49 -9.54 15.76
C GLU A 82 -14.61 -8.77 16.74
N LYS A 83 -13.41 -8.36 16.31
CA LYS A 83 -12.45 -7.56 17.07
C LYS A 83 -12.27 -6.15 16.50
N GLU A 84 -13.08 -5.75 15.52
CA GLU A 84 -12.92 -4.48 14.80
C GLU A 84 -11.49 -4.31 14.22
N GLN A 85 -10.87 -5.43 13.81
CA GLN A 85 -9.51 -5.46 13.29
C GLN A 85 -9.53 -5.50 11.75
N ASP A 86 -9.38 -4.33 11.13
CA ASP A 86 -9.30 -4.17 9.68
C ASP A 86 -7.84 -3.91 9.26
N HIS A 87 -7.22 -4.90 8.62
CA HIS A 87 -5.92 -4.76 7.97
C HIS A 87 -6.11 -4.73 6.45
N ARG A 88 -5.47 -3.76 5.82
CA ARG A 88 -5.42 -3.60 4.36
C ARG A 88 -4.02 -3.80 3.87
N TYR A 89 -3.87 -4.63 2.86
CA TYR A 89 -2.55 -5.07 2.41
C TYR A 89 -2.18 -4.33 1.13
N VAL A 90 -1.02 -3.67 1.15
CA VAL A 90 -0.50 -2.92 0.00
C VAL A 90 0.92 -3.36 -0.27
N HIS A 91 1.22 -3.72 -1.51
CA HIS A 91 2.61 -4.02 -1.88
C HIS A 91 3.44 -2.74 -1.84
N LEU A 92 4.69 -2.81 -1.39
CA LEU A 92 5.57 -1.64 -1.26
C LEU A 92 5.69 -0.83 -2.55
N ALA A 93 5.74 -1.51 -3.69
CA ALA A 93 5.78 -0.87 -5.01
C ALA A 93 4.53 -0.01 -5.29
N ASP A 94 3.35 -0.49 -4.90
CA ASP A 94 2.09 0.22 -5.11
C ASP A 94 1.97 1.42 -4.16
N ALA A 95 2.36 1.25 -2.89
CA ALA A 95 2.41 2.33 -1.91
C ALA A 95 3.33 3.47 -2.38
N LYS A 96 4.50 3.12 -2.93
CA LYS A 96 5.43 4.12 -3.48
C LYS A 96 4.87 4.84 -4.69
N THR A 97 4.30 4.09 -5.63
CA THR A 97 3.67 4.65 -6.83
C THR A 97 2.55 5.61 -6.44
N PHE A 98 1.75 5.25 -5.45
CA PHE A 98 0.69 6.10 -4.90
C PHE A 98 1.24 7.42 -4.34
N VAL A 99 2.26 7.35 -3.48
CA VAL A 99 2.81 8.56 -2.85
C VAL A 99 3.47 9.48 -3.89
N ASP A 100 4.21 8.92 -4.85
CA ASP A 100 4.81 9.68 -5.93
C ASP A 100 3.75 10.36 -6.79
N THR A 101 2.69 9.64 -7.17
CA THR A 101 1.58 10.19 -7.97
C THR A 101 0.81 11.27 -7.21
N SER A 102 0.59 11.08 -5.90
CA SER A 102 -0.10 12.04 -5.03
C SER A 102 0.70 13.33 -4.91
N LEU A 103 2.01 13.23 -4.64
CA LEU A 103 2.90 14.40 -4.57
C LEU A 103 2.96 15.14 -5.90
N ASP A 104 3.11 14.45 -7.03
CA ASP A 104 3.12 15.06 -8.36
C ASP A 104 1.80 15.75 -8.71
N THR A 105 0.69 15.20 -8.24
CA THR A 105 -0.64 15.79 -8.46
C THR A 105 -0.80 17.07 -7.65
N LEU A 106 -0.46 17.06 -6.37
CA LEU A 106 -0.52 18.25 -5.51
C LEU A 106 0.38 19.37 -6.02
N HIS A 107 1.61 19.05 -6.45
CA HIS A 107 2.52 20.02 -7.05
C HIS A 107 1.96 20.67 -8.33
N ARG A 108 1.18 19.93 -9.13
CA ARG A 108 0.56 20.45 -10.36
C ARG A 108 -0.69 21.30 -10.09
N MET A 109 -1.38 21.08 -8.97
CA MET A 109 -2.59 21.84 -8.63
C MET A 109 -2.23 23.25 -8.16
N ASP A 110 -1.39 23.38 -7.14
CA ASP A 110 -0.80 24.64 -6.66
C ASP A 110 0.27 24.32 -5.60
N PRO A 111 1.57 24.48 -5.90
CA PRO A 111 2.65 24.14 -4.97
C PRO A 111 2.79 25.15 -3.80
N THR A 112 2.05 26.26 -3.84
CA THR A 112 2.10 27.31 -2.81
C THR A 112 0.85 27.37 -1.95
N ALA A 113 -0.14 26.51 -2.23
CA ALA A 113 -1.39 26.49 -1.50
C ALA A 113 -1.15 26.01 -0.06
N GLU A 114 -1.27 26.95 0.88
CA GLU A 114 -1.06 26.72 2.31
C GLU A 114 -1.86 25.52 2.83
N GLN A 115 -3.08 25.33 2.30
CA GLN A 115 -3.99 24.23 2.61
C GLN A 115 -3.42 22.82 2.34
N PHE A 116 -2.38 22.68 1.51
CA PHE A 116 -1.74 21.39 1.23
C PHE A 116 -0.42 21.20 1.98
N THR A 117 0.06 22.20 2.72
CA THR A 117 1.39 22.16 3.36
C THR A 117 1.54 20.96 4.29
N GLU A 118 0.55 20.74 5.16
CA GLU A 118 0.55 19.61 6.11
C GLU A 118 0.45 18.28 5.36
N LEU A 119 -0.50 18.14 4.44
CA LEU A 119 -0.66 16.94 3.62
C LEU A 119 0.60 16.58 2.83
N MET A 120 1.28 17.57 2.24
CA MET A 120 2.54 17.34 1.52
C MET A 120 3.66 16.92 2.46
N ALA A 121 3.75 17.49 3.66
CA ALA A 121 4.71 17.08 4.68
C ALA A 121 4.48 15.62 5.10
N ASP A 122 3.21 15.24 5.34
CA ASP A 122 2.84 13.87 5.71
C ASP A 122 3.17 12.87 4.59
N LEU A 123 2.86 13.20 3.34
CA LEU A 123 3.21 12.36 2.19
C LEU A 123 4.73 12.24 1.98
N HIS A 124 5.48 13.32 2.23
CA HIS A 124 6.94 13.26 2.21
C HIS A 124 7.49 12.37 3.33
N GLN A 125 6.91 12.45 4.54
CA GLN A 125 7.28 11.58 5.65
C GLN A 125 6.95 10.11 5.35
N LEU A 126 5.77 9.83 4.79
CA LEU A 126 5.39 8.50 4.33
C LEU A 126 6.39 7.98 3.30
N LYS A 127 6.74 8.79 2.28
CA LYS A 127 7.75 8.43 1.26
C LYS A 127 9.09 8.07 1.89
N GLN A 128 9.56 8.85 2.84
CA GLN A 128 10.82 8.58 3.55
C GLN A 128 10.74 7.24 4.30
N THR A 129 9.65 6.99 5.03
CA THR A 129 9.44 5.72 5.74
C THR A 129 9.38 4.54 4.78
N LEU A 130 8.69 4.65 3.64
CA LEU A 130 8.66 3.60 2.62
C LEU A 130 10.03 3.33 1.98
N ASN A 131 10.92 4.31 1.98
CA ASN A 131 12.29 4.16 1.46
C ASN A 131 13.25 3.51 2.47
N THR A 132 12.94 3.46 3.77
CA THR A 132 13.76 2.74 4.75
C THR A 132 13.54 1.23 4.71
N CYS A 133 12.50 0.77 4.01
CA CYS A 133 12.21 -0.64 3.73
C CYS A 133 13.17 -1.31 2.71
N TYR A 134 14.31 -0.68 2.38
CA TYR A 134 15.32 -1.16 1.41
C TYR A 134 16.56 -1.74 2.09
#